data_AF-A0A349D3M2-F1
#
_entry.id   AF-A0A349D3M2-F1
#
_cell.length_a   1.000
_cell.length_b   1.000
_cell.length_c   1.000
_cell.angle_alpha   90.00
_cell.angle_beta   90.00
_cell.angle_gamma   90.00
#
_symmetry.space_group_name_H-M   'P 1'
#
loop_
_entity.id
_entity.type
_entity.pdbx_description
1 polymer ?
#
loop_
_entity_poly.entity_id
_entity_poly.type
_entity_poly.pdbx_seq_one_letter_code
_entity_poly.pdbx_strand_id
1 'polypeptide(L)'
;MFEYMIRFILVASAFFFASMANLRAQTLPIDFNSSLDNFTGFGGLTFAKTTDPLDASNQVGEFRNQGGDPWEGGFIDPNSSMDIDVYPNYTMRFYSPDANQHTVTLKLENGSNPNEERSQSVTSMGWNSLSFDFTAAAGNYGRLTLFVDGGSASTGTFLFDDIHNGSSDSVALDTIYTQLVWADEFDYFGPVKPDNWFSETVPPQNGNWFNGEVQHYTDRTDNAVSANGMLTITAKKETYDFQGNVKNYTSARLNSMFSFTYGRVDVLAKLPEGDGTWPAIWMLGNSIGNSQYPATNPWPYCGEIDIMEHWGNNPNVIHGSVHTGSSSGATVNTGSTLASDVSNEFHLYSMNWSPNEISFLVDSELYYTYNPSVKNPDTWPFDDPQFILLNIAMGGVGGNIDPNFTESSMVIDYVRVYQGPGADTTVKVSVYDQLEEETQFRISPNPNQGDFELAFEDIEGSLQLSILNVKGQVLGRREITQKDKQRFSLDLPAGVYFIEATDEIGKAYKERLVISE
;
A
#
# COMPACT_ATOMS: atom_id res chain seq x y z
N MET A 1 24.01 -27.23 -68.91
CA MET A 1 23.46 -25.88 -68.69
C MET A 1 23.35 -25.75 -67.18
N PHE A 2 24.43 -25.33 -66.51
CA PHE A 2 24.61 -23.92 -66.11
C PHE A 2 23.37 -23.45 -65.31
N GLU A 3 23.41 -23.52 -63.98
CA GLU A 3 23.95 -22.49 -63.06
C GLU A 3 22.81 -21.59 -62.54
N TYR A 4 22.77 -21.38 -61.21
CA TYR A 4 22.05 -20.32 -60.47
C TYR A 4 20.50 -20.44 -60.41
N MET A 5 19.78 -20.13 -59.33
CA MET A 5 20.08 -19.38 -58.10
C MET A 5 18.88 -19.56 -57.13
N ILE A 6 19.13 -19.66 -55.81
CA ILE A 6 18.35 -19.02 -54.70
C ILE A 6 16.93 -19.63 -54.43
N ARG A 7 16.57 -20.29 -53.32
CA ARG A 7 17.01 -20.23 -51.91
C ARG A 7 16.90 -21.60 -51.21
N PHE A 8 17.90 -21.85 -50.36
CA PHE A 8 18.01 -22.95 -49.41
C PHE A 8 17.17 -22.68 -48.14
N ILE A 9 16.51 -23.75 -47.68
CA ILE A 9 16.45 -24.32 -46.31
C ILE A 9 15.87 -23.43 -45.18
N LEU A 10 14.66 -23.67 -44.65
CA LEU A 10 14.16 -24.76 -43.76
C LEU A 10 14.84 -24.80 -42.37
N VAL A 11 13.98 -24.88 -41.34
CA VAL A 11 14.13 -25.54 -40.03
C VAL A 11 14.05 -24.63 -38.79
N ALA A 12 13.06 -25.02 -37.96
CA ALA A 12 12.91 -24.85 -36.51
C ALA A 12 12.56 -23.47 -35.94
N SER A 13 11.32 -23.37 -35.44
CA SER A 13 10.99 -22.59 -34.24
C SER A 13 9.72 -23.17 -33.60
N ALA A 14 9.86 -24.30 -32.93
CA ALA A 14 8.96 -24.72 -31.86
C ALA A 14 9.63 -24.36 -30.53
N PHE A 15 8.83 -23.92 -29.56
CA PHE A 15 9.18 -23.51 -28.19
C PHE A 15 9.89 -22.16 -28.03
N PHE A 16 9.17 -21.17 -27.50
CA PHE A 16 9.37 -20.60 -26.16
C PHE A 16 8.32 -19.49 -25.93
N PHE A 17 7.17 -19.84 -25.36
CA PHE A 17 6.45 -18.87 -24.53
C PHE A 17 7.22 -18.86 -23.20
N ALA A 18 8.19 -17.95 -23.08
CA ALA A 18 8.77 -17.63 -21.78
C ALA A 18 7.75 -16.75 -21.07
N SER A 19 7.10 -17.31 -20.05
CA SER A 19 6.50 -16.54 -18.98
C SER A 19 7.55 -15.56 -18.45
N MET A 20 7.34 -14.26 -18.65
CA MET A 20 7.99 -13.27 -17.78
C MET A 20 7.28 -13.35 -16.43
N ALA A 21 7.64 -14.36 -15.64
CA ALA A 21 7.53 -14.24 -14.21
C ALA A 21 8.53 -13.14 -13.83
N ASN A 22 8.04 -11.98 -13.40
CA ASN A 22 8.86 -11.03 -12.67
C ASN A 22 9.29 -11.75 -11.39
N LEU A 23 10.45 -12.41 -11.45
CA LEU A 23 11.15 -12.89 -10.27
C LEU A 23 11.46 -11.64 -9.46
N ARG A 24 10.80 -11.47 -8.31
CA ARG A 24 11.32 -10.52 -7.32
C ARG A 24 12.78 -10.90 -7.03
N ALA A 25 13.57 -9.89 -6.73
CA ALA A 25 14.96 -10.02 -6.37
C ALA A 25 15.12 -10.46 -4.91
N GLN A 26 16.28 -11.03 -4.54
CA GLN A 26 16.63 -11.24 -3.13
C GLN A 26 17.22 -9.94 -2.56
N THR A 27 16.61 -9.39 -1.51
CA THR A 27 17.01 -8.15 -0.82
C THR A 27 17.00 -8.36 0.69
N LEU A 28 17.70 -7.53 1.47
CA LEU A 28 17.59 -7.56 2.94
C LEU A 28 16.34 -6.74 3.36
N PRO A 29 15.59 -7.12 4.41
CA PRO A 29 15.81 -8.27 5.27
C PRO A 29 15.45 -9.60 4.59
N ILE A 30 16.11 -10.68 5.02
CA ILE A 30 15.81 -12.06 4.59
C ILE A 30 15.12 -12.78 5.75
N ASP A 31 13.82 -13.03 5.59
CA ASP A 31 12.94 -13.73 6.53
C ASP A 31 12.48 -15.11 6.02
N PHE A 32 12.95 -15.50 4.82
CA PHE A 32 12.66 -16.79 4.18
C PHE A 32 11.18 -17.06 3.81
N ASN A 33 10.30 -16.07 3.96
CA ASN A 33 8.90 -16.16 3.52
C ASN A 33 8.77 -16.03 2.00
N SER A 34 9.75 -15.42 1.33
CA SER A 34 9.82 -15.38 -0.13
C SER A 34 10.42 -16.66 -0.71
N SER A 35 9.89 -17.17 -1.83
CA SER A 35 10.48 -18.30 -2.56
C SER A 35 11.87 -17.99 -3.14
N LEU A 36 12.27 -16.73 -3.13
CA LEU A 36 13.50 -16.22 -3.72
C LEU A 36 14.65 -16.16 -2.71
N ASP A 37 14.34 -16.30 -1.43
CA ASP A 37 15.32 -16.34 -0.36
C ASP A 37 16.07 -17.67 -0.39
N ASN A 38 17.18 -17.71 -1.13
CA ASN A 38 17.92 -18.92 -1.41
C ASN A 38 19.43 -18.70 -1.27
N PHE A 39 20.06 -19.47 -0.38
CA PHE A 39 21.51 -19.50 -0.27
C PHE A 39 22.12 -20.49 -1.27
N THR A 40 23.23 -20.07 -1.88
CA THR A 40 24.08 -20.97 -2.65
C THR A 40 25.12 -21.59 -1.71
N GLY A 41 24.97 -22.88 -1.42
CA GLY A 41 25.90 -23.64 -0.60
C GLY A 41 27.21 -24.00 -1.31
N PHE A 42 28.30 -24.09 -0.55
CA PHE A 42 29.62 -24.52 -1.02
C PHE A 42 30.35 -25.34 0.06
N GLY A 43 31.48 -25.96 -0.30
CA GLY A 43 32.26 -26.83 0.61
C GLY A 43 31.58 -28.16 0.95
N GLY A 44 30.37 -28.43 0.46
CA GLY A 44 29.55 -29.58 0.84
C GLY A 44 28.27 -29.20 1.58
N LEU A 45 28.13 -27.93 2.00
CA LEU A 45 26.93 -27.41 2.61
C LEU A 45 25.73 -27.48 1.65
N THR A 46 24.59 -27.94 2.16
CA THR A 46 23.31 -27.83 1.46
C THR A 46 22.37 -26.88 2.18
N PHE A 47 21.68 -26.03 1.42
CA PHE A 47 20.63 -25.14 1.92
C PHE A 47 19.24 -25.70 1.59
N ALA A 48 18.29 -25.48 2.49
CA ALA A 48 16.85 -25.62 2.24
C ALA A 48 16.08 -24.59 3.05
N LYS A 49 14.79 -24.41 2.74
CA LYS A 49 13.84 -23.74 3.64
C LYS A 49 13.02 -24.79 4.37
N THR A 50 12.74 -24.55 5.64
CA THR A 50 11.95 -25.44 6.51
C THR A 50 11.02 -24.62 7.40
N THR A 51 10.14 -25.28 8.14
CA THR A 51 9.23 -24.62 9.09
C THR A 51 9.95 -24.31 10.40
N ASP A 52 9.69 -23.14 11.00
CA ASP A 52 10.20 -22.79 12.33
C ASP A 52 9.75 -23.85 13.37
N PRO A 53 10.67 -24.41 14.19
CA PRO A 53 10.32 -25.37 15.22
C PRO A 53 9.29 -24.89 16.26
N LEU A 54 9.14 -23.58 16.44
CA LEU A 54 8.23 -22.95 17.41
C LEU A 54 7.00 -22.30 16.77
N ASP A 55 7.01 -22.07 15.46
CA ASP A 55 5.92 -21.44 14.72
C ASP A 55 5.68 -22.14 13.37
N ALA A 56 4.60 -22.91 13.30
CA ALA A 56 4.26 -23.66 12.09
C ALA A 56 3.89 -22.79 10.88
N SER A 57 3.62 -21.50 11.09
CA SER A 57 3.29 -20.53 10.05
C SER A 57 4.50 -19.81 9.45
N ASN A 58 5.67 -19.91 10.10
CA ASN A 58 6.89 -19.23 9.68
C ASN A 58 7.85 -20.16 8.92
N GLN A 59 8.45 -19.68 7.82
CA GLN A 59 9.53 -20.38 7.12
C GLN A 59 10.89 -19.86 7.56
N VAL A 60 11.89 -20.74 7.68
CA VAL A 60 13.25 -20.39 8.08
C VAL A 60 14.28 -21.03 7.16
N GLY A 61 15.47 -20.46 7.08
CA GLY A 61 16.60 -21.02 6.36
C GLY A 61 17.26 -22.16 7.13
N GLU A 62 17.67 -23.22 6.44
CA GLU A 62 18.32 -24.40 7.03
C GLU A 62 19.64 -24.70 6.32
N PHE A 63 20.73 -24.68 7.08
CA PHE A 63 22.04 -25.15 6.63
C PHE A 63 22.27 -26.56 7.15
N ARG A 64 22.73 -27.45 6.26
CA ARG A 64 23.21 -28.79 6.65
C ARG A 64 24.68 -28.94 6.30
N ASN A 65 25.52 -28.88 7.34
CA ASN A 65 26.96 -29.13 7.22
C ASN A 65 27.21 -30.65 7.21
N GLN A 66 28.02 -31.09 6.26
CA GLN A 66 28.43 -32.49 6.07
C GLN A 66 29.76 -32.81 6.75
N GLY A 67 30.52 -31.79 7.18
CA GLY A 67 31.79 -31.95 7.88
C GLY A 67 32.91 -32.49 6.99
N GLY A 68 32.82 -32.28 5.68
CA GLY A 68 33.83 -32.64 4.69
C GLY A 68 34.88 -31.54 4.46
N ASP A 69 34.51 -30.28 4.68
CA ASP A 69 35.38 -29.10 4.53
C ASP A 69 35.32 -28.23 5.82
N PRO A 70 36.47 -27.78 6.37
CA PRO A 70 36.47 -26.83 7.48
C PRO A 70 35.79 -25.48 7.21
N TRP A 71 35.54 -25.13 5.94
CA TRP A 71 34.92 -23.87 5.53
C TRP A 71 33.65 -24.09 4.72
N GLU A 72 32.84 -25.08 5.11
CA GLU A 72 31.47 -25.22 4.62
C GLU A 72 30.64 -23.97 4.94
N GLY A 73 29.96 -23.43 3.93
CA GLY A 73 29.24 -22.17 4.04
C GLY A 73 28.22 -21.99 2.93
N GLY A 74 27.43 -20.93 3.06
CA GLY A 74 26.47 -20.51 2.05
C GLY A 74 26.57 -19.01 1.82
N PHE A 75 26.32 -18.56 0.60
CA PHE A 75 26.24 -17.13 0.29
C PHE A 75 24.94 -16.75 -0.43
N ILE A 76 24.63 -15.47 -0.33
CA ILE A 76 23.63 -14.75 -1.11
C ILE A 76 24.32 -13.57 -1.81
N ASP A 77 23.89 -13.28 -3.04
CA ASP A 77 24.21 -12.05 -3.77
C ASP A 77 22.94 -11.17 -3.82
N PRO A 78 22.72 -10.24 -2.86
CA PRO A 78 21.55 -9.38 -2.88
C PRO A 78 21.54 -8.47 -4.11
N ASN A 79 20.36 -8.10 -4.60
CA ASN A 79 20.25 -7.20 -5.77
C ASN A 79 20.59 -5.75 -5.45
N SER A 80 20.47 -5.33 -4.18
CA SER A 80 20.97 -4.06 -3.68
C SER A 80 22.35 -4.27 -3.07
N SER A 81 23.24 -3.34 -3.36
CA SER A 81 24.59 -3.35 -2.83
C SER A 81 24.58 -2.96 -1.34
N MET A 82 25.26 -3.71 -0.49
CA MET A 82 25.31 -3.49 0.96
C MET A 82 26.35 -2.44 1.33
N ASP A 83 25.90 -1.22 1.61
CA ASP A 83 26.75 -0.10 2.03
C ASP A 83 26.89 -0.05 3.56
N ILE A 84 28.04 -0.47 4.08
CA ILE A 84 28.30 -0.49 5.53
C ILE A 84 28.71 0.88 6.08
N ASP A 85 28.97 1.88 5.22
CA ASP A 85 29.11 3.27 5.68
C ASP A 85 27.76 3.84 6.13
N VAL A 86 26.66 3.28 5.61
CA VAL A 86 25.27 3.65 5.93
C VAL A 86 24.65 2.69 6.95
N TYR A 87 24.79 1.38 6.72
CA TYR A 87 24.16 0.32 7.51
C TYR A 87 25.20 -0.66 8.06
N PRO A 88 25.98 -0.27 9.10
CA PRO A 88 27.08 -1.07 9.61
C PRO A 88 26.67 -2.22 10.54
N ASN A 89 25.40 -2.33 10.94
CA ASN A 89 24.99 -3.23 12.04
C ASN A 89 24.08 -4.35 11.53
N TYR A 90 24.61 -5.56 11.41
CA TYR A 90 23.84 -6.72 10.97
C TYR A 90 23.32 -7.52 12.14
N THR A 91 22.09 -8.01 12.07
CA THR A 91 21.55 -8.94 13.04
C THR A 91 20.84 -10.10 12.35
N MET A 92 20.70 -11.21 13.07
CA MET A 92 19.96 -12.39 12.63
C MET A 92 19.50 -13.20 13.83
N ARG A 93 18.53 -14.07 13.62
CA ARG A 93 18.22 -15.16 14.53
C ARG A 93 18.93 -16.43 14.09
N PHE A 94 19.48 -17.16 15.05
CA PHE A 94 20.16 -18.43 14.85
C PHE A 94 19.61 -19.48 15.81
N TYR A 95 19.19 -20.63 15.28
CA TYR A 95 18.76 -21.76 16.08
C TYR A 95 19.93 -22.72 16.31
N SER A 96 20.36 -22.84 17.56
CA SER A 96 21.34 -23.85 17.97
C SER A 96 20.62 -25.16 18.31
N PRO A 97 20.97 -26.29 17.65
CA PRO A 97 20.28 -27.56 17.83
C PRO A 97 20.67 -28.29 19.12
N ASP A 98 21.78 -27.90 19.75
CA ASP A 98 22.31 -28.53 20.94
C ASP A 98 22.92 -27.51 21.92
N ALA A 99 23.56 -27.97 22.98
CA ALA A 99 24.16 -27.10 24.01
C ALA A 99 25.66 -26.87 23.84
N ASN A 100 26.25 -27.34 22.73
CA ASN A 100 27.65 -27.10 22.41
C ASN A 100 27.85 -25.63 22.01
N GLN A 101 29.09 -25.16 22.14
CA GLN A 101 29.43 -23.85 21.62
C GLN A 101 29.51 -23.90 20.09
N HIS A 102 28.80 -23.02 19.43
CA HIS A 102 28.90 -22.77 18.00
C HIS A 102 29.44 -21.37 17.72
N THR A 103 30.15 -21.20 16.61
CA THR A 103 30.57 -19.89 16.12
C THR A 103 29.91 -19.60 14.79
N VAL A 104 29.13 -18.52 14.72
CA VAL A 104 28.51 -18.04 13.48
C VAL A 104 29.32 -16.88 12.95
N THR A 105 29.77 -16.96 11.71
CA THR A 105 30.54 -15.89 11.04
C THR A 105 29.72 -15.33 9.88
N LEU A 106 29.54 -14.01 9.88
CA LEU A 106 28.99 -13.25 8.75
C LEU A 106 30.16 -12.55 8.03
N LYS A 107 30.25 -12.76 6.72
CA LYS A 107 31.27 -12.20 5.85
C LYS A 107 30.65 -11.41 4.69
N LEU A 108 31.18 -10.21 4.43
CA LEU A 108 30.79 -9.33 3.34
C LEU A 108 31.87 -9.34 2.25
N GLU A 109 31.48 -9.60 1.01
CA GLU A 109 32.39 -9.84 -0.11
C GLU A 109 31.93 -9.13 -1.39
N ASN A 110 32.71 -9.27 -2.46
CA ASN A 110 32.43 -8.68 -3.78
C ASN A 110 32.31 -7.14 -3.76
N GLY A 111 33.03 -6.48 -2.86
CA GLY A 111 33.13 -5.02 -2.81
C GLY A 111 34.35 -4.46 -3.53
N SER A 112 34.43 -3.13 -3.60
CA SER A 112 35.67 -2.42 -4.00
C SER A 112 36.74 -2.43 -2.90
N ASN A 113 36.31 -2.64 -1.65
CA ASN A 113 37.15 -2.75 -0.46
C ASN A 113 37.47 -4.21 -0.13
N PRO A 114 38.49 -4.49 0.71
CA PRO A 114 38.74 -5.84 1.23
C PRO A 114 37.49 -6.45 1.88
N ASN A 115 37.36 -7.77 1.78
CA ASN A 115 36.27 -8.50 2.43
C ASN A 115 36.33 -8.28 3.95
N GLU A 116 35.16 -8.13 4.56
CA GLU A 116 35.01 -7.91 5.99
C GLU A 116 34.27 -9.09 6.63
N GLU A 117 34.63 -9.47 7.85
CA GLU A 117 33.96 -10.55 8.57
C GLU A 117 33.84 -10.30 10.07
N ARG A 118 32.77 -10.80 10.68
CA ARG A 118 32.50 -10.74 12.12
C ARG A 118 31.95 -12.08 12.59
N SER A 119 32.30 -12.48 13.81
CA SER A 119 31.87 -13.75 14.38
C SER A 119 31.19 -13.56 15.73
N GLN A 120 30.17 -14.37 15.99
CA GLN A 120 29.46 -14.46 17.27
C GLN A 120 29.52 -15.89 17.80
N SER A 121 29.78 -16.04 19.11
CA SER A 121 29.73 -17.33 19.79
C SER A 121 28.36 -17.55 20.44
N VAL A 122 27.76 -18.71 20.18
CA VAL A 122 26.48 -19.15 20.74
C VAL A 122 26.72 -20.31 21.67
N THR A 123 26.18 -20.27 22.88
CA THR A 123 26.36 -21.32 23.91
C THR A 123 25.04 -21.84 24.49
N SER A 124 23.91 -21.33 23.98
CA SER A 124 22.55 -21.71 24.39
C SER A 124 21.82 -22.40 23.26
N MET A 125 21.19 -23.53 23.58
CA MET A 125 20.26 -24.24 22.71
C MET A 125 19.04 -23.38 22.39
N GLY A 126 18.47 -23.54 21.20
CA GLY A 126 17.27 -22.82 20.75
C GLY A 126 17.60 -21.56 19.94
N TRP A 127 16.61 -20.68 19.79
CA TRP A 127 16.76 -19.41 19.08
C TRP A 127 17.61 -18.42 19.87
N ASN A 128 18.60 -17.83 19.21
CA ASN A 128 19.51 -16.81 19.72
C ASN A 128 19.55 -15.63 18.74
N SER A 129 19.52 -14.40 19.25
CA SER A 129 19.73 -13.19 18.42
C SER A 129 21.21 -12.85 18.37
N LEU A 130 21.75 -12.67 17.17
CA LEU A 130 23.16 -12.37 16.92
C LEU A 130 23.28 -10.97 16.32
N SER A 131 24.31 -10.22 16.70
CA SER A 131 24.62 -8.89 16.15
C SER A 131 26.06 -8.82 15.66
N PHE A 132 26.31 -8.21 14.51
CA PHE A 132 27.60 -8.09 13.85
C PHE A 132 27.86 -6.62 13.52
N ASP A 133 28.87 -6.05 14.16
CA ASP A 133 29.19 -4.62 14.07
C ASP A 133 30.36 -4.39 13.09
N PHE A 134 30.04 -3.73 11.98
CA PHE A 134 31.00 -3.34 10.94
C PHE A 134 31.42 -1.86 11.01
N THR A 135 31.11 -1.11 12.08
CA THR A 135 31.43 0.33 12.21
C THR A 135 32.92 0.68 12.12
N ALA A 136 33.80 -0.30 12.36
CA ALA A 136 35.25 -0.14 12.21
C ALA A 136 35.77 -0.35 10.76
N ALA A 137 34.87 -0.66 9.83
CA ALA A 137 35.15 -0.84 8.41
C ALA A 137 34.32 0.15 7.58
N ALA A 138 34.57 0.17 6.28
CA ALA A 138 33.92 1.05 5.32
C ALA A 138 33.76 0.32 3.99
N GLY A 139 32.78 0.71 3.19
CA GLY A 139 32.63 0.21 1.82
C GLY A 139 31.29 -0.39 1.47
N ASN A 140 31.24 -0.88 0.24
CA ASN A 140 30.03 -1.37 -0.37
C ASN A 140 30.29 -2.78 -0.94
N TYR A 141 29.41 -3.73 -0.62
CA TYR A 141 29.58 -5.16 -0.82
C TYR A 141 28.42 -5.78 -1.60
N GLY A 142 28.71 -6.71 -2.50
CA GLY A 142 27.70 -7.38 -3.33
C GLY A 142 27.31 -8.79 -2.86
N ARG A 143 27.92 -9.29 -1.78
CA ARG A 143 27.72 -10.67 -1.29
C ARG A 143 27.75 -10.75 0.22
N LEU A 144 26.78 -11.48 0.79
CA LEU A 144 26.77 -11.89 2.19
C LEU A 144 26.99 -13.40 2.25
N THR A 145 27.97 -13.83 3.05
CA THR A 145 28.38 -15.22 3.21
C THR A 145 28.29 -15.60 4.69
N LEU A 146 27.70 -16.76 4.99
CA LEU A 146 27.56 -17.30 6.34
C LEU A 146 28.34 -18.60 6.51
N PHE A 147 28.96 -18.74 7.68
CA PHE A 147 29.60 -19.97 8.15
C PHE A 147 29.11 -20.33 9.54
N VAL A 148 28.93 -21.63 9.80
CA VAL A 148 28.79 -22.17 11.15
C VAL A 148 30.00 -23.05 11.43
N ASP A 149 30.69 -22.74 12.52
CA ASP A 149 31.91 -23.41 12.97
C ASP A 149 33.06 -23.39 11.93
N GLY A 150 33.11 -22.32 11.13
CA GLY A 150 34.16 -22.11 10.13
C GLY A 150 35.58 -22.24 10.73
N GLY A 151 36.44 -22.96 10.03
CA GLY A 151 37.75 -23.41 10.50
C GLY A 151 37.74 -24.81 11.13
N SER A 152 36.58 -25.44 11.31
CA SER A 152 36.43 -26.80 11.81
C SER A 152 35.50 -27.61 10.92
N ALA A 153 35.87 -28.85 10.62
CA ALA A 153 35.02 -29.76 9.86
C ALA A 153 33.97 -30.40 10.80
N SER A 154 32.84 -29.71 10.99
CA SER A 154 31.73 -30.16 11.84
C SER A 154 30.49 -30.54 11.03
N THR A 155 29.76 -31.56 11.49
CA THR A 155 28.44 -31.93 10.95
C THR A 155 27.35 -31.26 11.78
N GLY A 156 26.29 -30.78 11.14
CA GLY A 156 25.15 -30.23 11.88
C GLY A 156 24.02 -29.74 10.99
N THR A 157 22.88 -29.48 11.62
CA THR A 157 21.73 -28.80 10.98
C THR A 157 21.41 -27.57 11.80
N PHE A 158 21.47 -26.42 11.16
CA PHE A 158 21.37 -25.11 11.80
C PHE A 158 20.31 -24.29 11.09
N LEU A 159 19.52 -23.54 11.86
CA LEU A 159 18.48 -22.67 11.29
C LEU A 159 18.84 -21.21 11.47
N PHE A 160 18.41 -20.40 10.50
CA PHE A 160 18.57 -18.96 10.50
C PHE A 160 17.27 -18.30 10.10
N ASP A 161 17.04 -17.13 10.65
CA ASP A 161 15.89 -16.29 10.32
C ASP A 161 16.23 -14.80 10.53
N ASP A 162 15.40 -13.91 10.03
CA ASP A 162 15.45 -12.47 10.28
C ASP A 162 16.84 -11.83 10.03
N ILE A 163 17.51 -12.15 8.91
CA ILE A 163 18.81 -11.53 8.58
C ILE A 163 18.58 -10.10 8.10
N HIS A 164 19.08 -9.12 8.85
CA HIS A 164 18.95 -7.70 8.53
C HIS A 164 20.25 -6.94 8.83
N ASN A 165 20.43 -5.76 8.24
CA ASN A 165 21.57 -4.84 8.45
C ASN A 165 21.15 -3.53 9.14
N GLY A 166 19.92 -3.49 9.65
CA GLY A 166 19.32 -2.25 10.14
C GLY A 166 18.90 -1.31 9.00
N SER A 167 19.20 -1.63 7.73
CA SER A 167 18.34 -1.23 6.63
C SER A 167 17.08 -2.06 6.76
N SER A 168 16.01 -1.41 7.20
CA SER A 168 14.72 -1.73 6.62
C SER A 168 14.91 -1.56 5.11
N ASP A 169 14.69 -2.56 4.28
CA ASP A 169 14.03 -2.23 3.01
C ASP A 169 12.53 -2.26 3.36
N SER A 170 11.99 -1.31 4.14
CA SER A 170 11.70 0.06 3.71
C SER A 170 12.92 0.92 3.38
N VAL A 171 13.16 1.17 2.08
CA VAL A 171 13.98 2.34 1.69
C VAL A 171 13.45 3.52 2.49
N ALA A 172 14.30 4.11 3.33
CA ALA A 172 13.85 5.22 4.16
C ALA A 172 13.44 6.35 3.22
N LEU A 173 12.23 6.88 3.42
CA LEU A 173 11.78 8.06 2.72
C LEU A 173 12.84 9.16 2.88
N ASP A 174 13.27 9.78 1.79
CA ASP A 174 14.28 10.85 1.85
C ASP A 174 13.85 12.03 2.74
N THR A 175 12.54 12.25 2.83
CA THR A 175 11.90 13.28 3.65
C THR A 175 10.71 12.68 4.38
N ILE A 176 10.62 12.93 5.69
CA ILE A 176 9.50 12.50 6.53
C ILE A 176 8.54 13.68 6.74
N TYR A 177 7.32 13.54 6.22
CA TYR A 177 6.24 14.48 6.44
C TYR A 177 5.31 13.99 7.55
N THR A 178 5.13 14.82 8.58
CA THR A 178 4.32 14.48 9.77
C THR A 178 3.25 15.50 10.09
N GLN A 179 3.32 16.69 9.49
CA GLN A 179 2.41 17.78 9.80
C GLN A 179 1.18 17.70 8.88
N LEU A 180 0.03 17.33 9.44
CA LEU A 180 -1.24 17.31 8.69
C LEU A 180 -1.59 18.71 8.19
N VAL A 181 -1.87 18.86 6.89
CA VAL A 181 -2.22 20.15 6.25
C VAL A 181 -3.61 20.15 5.60
N TRP A 182 -4.10 18.99 5.20
CA TRP A 182 -5.46 18.82 4.66
C TRP A 182 -5.95 17.40 4.91
N ALA A 183 -7.25 17.24 5.17
CA ALA A 183 -7.88 15.93 5.24
C ALA A 183 -9.40 15.97 5.05
N ASP A 184 -9.92 14.82 4.61
CA ASP A 184 -11.33 14.45 4.70
C ASP A 184 -11.45 13.09 5.38
N GLU A 185 -12.12 13.08 6.54
CA GLU A 185 -12.39 11.90 7.36
C GLU A 185 -13.77 11.31 7.04
N PHE A 186 -14.53 11.93 6.13
CA PHE A 186 -15.87 11.47 5.72
C PHE A 186 -16.88 11.25 6.86
N ASP A 187 -16.67 11.95 7.98
CA ASP A 187 -17.54 11.99 9.16
C ASP A 187 -18.78 12.88 8.90
N TYR A 188 -19.53 12.56 7.84
CA TYR A 188 -20.79 13.18 7.47
C TYR A 188 -21.69 12.19 6.70
N PHE A 189 -22.95 12.58 6.47
CA PHE A 189 -23.89 11.81 5.66
C PHE A 189 -24.36 12.62 4.46
N GLY A 190 -24.30 12.01 3.27
CA GLY A 190 -24.83 12.58 2.04
C GLY A 190 -23.80 12.70 0.91
N PRO A 191 -24.01 13.59 -0.07
CA PRO A 191 -23.08 13.78 -1.16
C PRO A 191 -21.73 14.29 -0.65
N VAL A 192 -20.66 14.06 -1.42
CA VAL A 192 -19.32 14.55 -1.10
C VAL A 192 -19.29 16.08 -0.95
N LYS A 193 -18.49 16.58 0.00
CA LYS A 193 -18.40 18.01 0.29
C LYS A 193 -17.82 18.78 -0.90
N PRO A 194 -18.54 19.77 -1.46
CA PRO A 194 -18.04 20.55 -2.61
C PRO A 194 -16.83 21.42 -2.28
N ASP A 195 -16.60 21.73 -0.99
CA ASP A 195 -15.41 22.45 -0.53
C ASP A 195 -14.15 21.56 -0.54
N ASN A 196 -14.33 20.24 -0.54
CA ASN A 196 -13.25 19.25 -0.59
C ASN A 196 -13.12 18.59 -1.95
N TRP A 197 -14.24 18.35 -2.64
CA TRP A 197 -14.31 17.48 -3.81
C TRP A 197 -15.12 18.11 -4.94
N PHE A 198 -14.51 18.19 -6.11
CA PHE A 198 -15.17 18.45 -7.37
C PHE A 198 -15.54 17.13 -8.05
N SER A 199 -16.82 16.95 -8.40
CA SER A 199 -17.29 15.78 -9.15
C SER A 199 -17.14 16.00 -10.65
N GLU A 200 -16.28 15.23 -11.31
CA GLU A 200 -16.02 15.37 -12.74
C GLU A 200 -17.02 14.55 -13.55
N THR A 201 -18.04 15.21 -14.09
CA THR A 201 -19.16 14.56 -14.82
C THR A 201 -19.13 14.76 -16.33
N VAL A 202 -18.31 15.69 -16.83
CA VAL A 202 -18.23 16.01 -18.26
C VAL A 202 -17.10 15.22 -18.92
N PRO A 203 -17.40 14.26 -19.83
CA PRO A 203 -16.38 13.47 -20.49
C PRO A 203 -15.53 14.31 -21.48
N PRO A 204 -14.18 14.20 -21.44
CA PRO A 204 -13.28 15.06 -22.19
C PRO A 204 -13.16 14.75 -23.69
N GLN A 205 -13.49 13.54 -24.15
CA GLN A 205 -13.29 13.10 -25.54
C GLN A 205 -14.61 12.94 -26.32
N ASN A 206 -15.26 14.05 -26.68
CA ASN A 206 -16.50 14.05 -27.47
C ASN A 206 -17.56 13.08 -26.91
N GLY A 207 -17.78 13.11 -25.59
CA GLY A 207 -18.70 12.20 -24.91
C GLY A 207 -18.07 10.93 -24.33
N ASN A 208 -16.76 10.72 -24.48
CA ASN A 208 -16.05 9.58 -23.92
C ASN A 208 -14.97 9.98 -22.92
N TRP A 209 -14.71 9.09 -21.97
CA TRP A 209 -13.52 9.09 -21.14
C TRP A 209 -12.34 8.48 -21.90
N PHE A 210 -11.13 8.70 -21.41
CA PHE A 210 -9.92 8.17 -22.03
C PHE A 210 -9.85 6.64 -21.92
N ASN A 211 -8.77 6.04 -22.44
CA ASN A 211 -8.43 4.62 -22.23
C ASN A 211 -9.48 3.58 -22.67
N GLY A 212 -10.46 3.97 -23.49
CA GLY A 212 -11.55 3.09 -23.92
C GLY A 212 -12.56 2.78 -22.81
N GLU A 213 -12.60 3.59 -21.76
CA GLU A 213 -13.49 3.46 -20.61
C GLU A 213 -14.99 3.57 -20.99
N VAL A 214 -15.82 2.71 -20.38
CA VAL A 214 -17.23 2.52 -20.78
C VAL A 214 -18.26 2.97 -19.75
N GLN A 215 -17.84 3.65 -18.68
CA GLN A 215 -18.71 4.30 -17.69
C GLN A 215 -18.98 5.77 -18.01
N HIS A 216 -20.08 6.30 -17.48
CA HIS A 216 -20.21 7.75 -17.20
C HIS A 216 -19.92 8.01 -15.73
N TYR A 217 -19.14 9.05 -15.44
CA TYR A 217 -19.02 9.56 -14.07
C TYR A 217 -20.19 10.51 -13.77
N THR A 218 -20.81 10.35 -12.59
CA THR A 218 -21.93 11.18 -12.15
C THR A 218 -21.65 11.79 -10.77
N ASP A 219 -22.43 12.81 -10.41
CA ASP A 219 -22.46 13.44 -9.08
C ASP A 219 -23.61 12.91 -8.20
N ARG A 220 -24.24 11.78 -8.60
CA ARG A 220 -25.32 11.16 -7.85
C ARG A 220 -24.79 10.44 -6.61
N THR A 221 -25.56 10.46 -5.54
CA THR A 221 -25.32 9.66 -4.33
C THR A 221 -25.33 8.16 -4.58
N ASP A 222 -25.92 7.72 -5.70
CA ASP A 222 -25.86 6.33 -6.18
C ASP A 222 -24.42 5.90 -6.55
N ASN A 223 -23.54 6.86 -6.85
CA ASN A 223 -22.18 6.59 -7.31
C ASN A 223 -21.11 7.11 -6.35
N ALA A 224 -21.38 8.16 -5.56
CA ALA A 224 -20.50 8.62 -4.48
C ALA A 224 -21.30 9.17 -3.29
N VAL A 225 -21.11 8.59 -2.11
CA VAL A 225 -21.79 9.00 -0.88
C VAL A 225 -20.85 8.88 0.31
N SER A 226 -20.87 9.88 1.18
CA SER A 226 -20.28 9.81 2.51
C SER A 226 -21.34 9.29 3.47
N ALA A 227 -21.03 8.22 4.20
CA ALA A 227 -21.88 7.66 5.24
C ALA A 227 -21.05 6.80 6.18
N ASN A 228 -21.39 6.81 7.48
CA ASN A 228 -20.73 5.98 8.50
C ASN A 228 -19.23 6.25 8.67
N GLY A 229 -18.79 7.50 8.52
CA GLY A 229 -17.36 7.86 8.62
C GLY A 229 -16.53 7.38 7.43
N MET A 230 -17.17 7.09 6.30
CA MET A 230 -16.49 6.58 5.10
C MET A 230 -17.10 7.19 3.84
N LEU A 231 -16.28 7.36 2.81
CA LEU A 231 -16.72 7.57 1.44
C LEU A 231 -16.88 6.23 0.74
N THR A 232 -18.02 6.03 0.08
CA THR A 232 -18.23 4.90 -0.83
C THR A 232 -18.35 5.42 -2.25
N ILE A 233 -17.46 4.99 -3.14
CA ILE A 233 -17.57 5.17 -4.59
C ILE A 233 -18.05 3.85 -5.19
N THR A 234 -19.18 3.87 -5.91
CA THR A 234 -19.80 2.66 -6.46
C THR A 234 -19.85 2.73 -7.99
N ALA A 235 -19.20 1.76 -8.62
CA ALA A 235 -19.39 1.46 -10.04
C ALA A 235 -20.60 0.54 -10.20
N LYS A 236 -21.49 0.85 -11.15
CA LYS A 236 -22.78 0.20 -11.31
C LYS A 236 -23.12 -0.05 -12.76
N LYS A 237 -23.68 -1.22 -13.06
CA LYS A 237 -24.28 -1.54 -14.36
C LYS A 237 -25.65 -0.89 -14.47
N GLU A 238 -25.70 0.23 -15.18
CA GLU A 238 -26.90 1.03 -15.37
C GLU A 238 -26.80 1.77 -16.70
N THR A 239 -27.88 1.75 -17.48
CA THR A 239 -27.97 2.57 -18.69
C THR A 239 -28.16 4.03 -18.31
N TYR A 240 -27.22 4.88 -18.71
CA TYR A 240 -27.22 6.31 -18.42
C TYR A 240 -26.97 7.11 -19.70
N ASP A 241 -27.83 8.11 -19.93
CA ASP A 241 -27.74 9.02 -21.07
C ASP A 241 -27.21 10.39 -20.60
N PHE A 242 -25.97 10.69 -20.97
CA PHE A 242 -25.40 12.02 -20.78
C PHE A 242 -25.42 12.77 -22.11
N GLN A 243 -26.39 13.68 -22.27
CA GLN A 243 -26.52 14.57 -23.43
C GLN A 243 -26.54 13.86 -24.79
N GLY A 244 -27.20 12.71 -24.87
CA GLY A 244 -27.30 11.87 -26.08
C GLY A 244 -26.18 10.84 -26.23
N ASN A 245 -25.22 10.79 -25.30
CA ASN A 245 -24.18 9.76 -25.23
C ASN A 245 -24.59 8.70 -24.19
N VAL A 246 -25.08 7.56 -24.67
CA VAL A 246 -25.56 6.47 -23.80
C VAL A 246 -24.42 5.50 -23.47
N LYS A 247 -24.18 5.27 -22.17
CA LYS A 247 -23.30 4.22 -21.66
C LYS A 247 -24.08 3.26 -20.74
N ASN A 248 -23.52 2.08 -20.49
CA ASN A 248 -24.17 1.01 -19.71
C ASN A 248 -23.60 0.84 -18.30
N TYR A 249 -22.71 1.74 -17.89
CA TYR A 249 -22.14 1.77 -16.57
C TYR A 249 -22.09 3.20 -16.04
N THR A 250 -22.26 3.35 -14.74
CA THR A 250 -22.06 4.61 -14.02
C THR A 250 -21.04 4.41 -12.90
N SER A 251 -20.34 5.47 -12.53
CA SER A 251 -19.37 5.50 -11.43
C SER A 251 -19.23 6.96 -10.95
N ALA A 252 -18.25 7.25 -10.08
CA ALA A 252 -17.85 8.61 -9.73
C ALA A 252 -16.35 8.83 -9.97
N ARG A 253 -16.00 10.08 -10.26
CA ARG A 253 -14.63 10.60 -10.35
C ARG A 253 -14.57 11.91 -9.58
N LEU A 254 -13.83 11.89 -8.49
CA LEU A 254 -13.72 13.01 -7.55
C LEU A 254 -12.32 13.59 -7.62
N ASN A 255 -12.24 14.91 -7.74
CA ASN A 255 -10.98 15.66 -7.74
C ASN A 255 -10.93 16.51 -6.47
N SER A 256 -9.82 16.52 -5.74
CA SER A 256 -9.71 17.37 -4.57
C SER A 256 -9.73 18.85 -4.97
N MET A 257 -10.44 19.67 -4.19
CA MET A 257 -10.38 21.13 -4.26
C MET A 257 -9.09 21.69 -3.64
N PHE A 258 -8.36 20.83 -2.93
CA PHE A 258 -7.02 21.09 -2.45
C PHE A 258 -5.99 20.67 -3.49
N SER A 259 -5.04 21.55 -3.79
CA SER A 259 -3.83 21.24 -4.56
C SER A 259 -2.61 21.62 -3.75
N PHE A 260 -1.55 20.83 -3.84
CA PHE A 260 -0.34 21.03 -3.04
C PHE A 260 0.90 20.61 -3.81
N THR A 261 2.06 21.12 -3.39
CA THR A 261 3.36 20.71 -3.89
C THR A 261 4.14 20.08 -2.76
N TYR A 262 4.63 18.85 -2.98
CA TYR A 262 5.33 18.01 -2.01
C TYR A 262 4.49 17.65 -0.79
N GLY A 263 4.77 16.51 -0.20
CA GLY A 263 4.08 16.02 0.98
C GLY A 263 3.88 14.52 0.93
N ARG A 264 3.21 14.01 1.95
CA ARG A 264 2.75 12.63 2.02
C ARG A 264 1.24 12.59 1.89
N VAL A 265 0.73 11.72 1.03
CA VAL A 265 -0.70 11.40 0.94
C VAL A 265 -0.92 10.02 1.55
N ASP A 266 -1.90 9.90 2.42
CA ASP A 266 -2.36 8.66 3.01
C ASP A 266 -3.85 8.46 2.71
N VAL A 267 -4.21 7.32 2.14
CA VAL A 267 -5.59 6.91 1.86
C VAL A 267 -5.81 5.51 2.41
N LEU A 268 -6.68 5.38 3.42
CA LEU A 268 -7.07 4.08 3.96
C LEU A 268 -8.33 3.60 3.25
N ALA A 269 -8.23 2.53 2.46
CA ALA A 269 -9.33 2.10 1.60
C ALA A 269 -9.44 0.57 1.40
N LYS A 270 -10.64 0.14 0.99
CA LYS A 270 -10.93 -1.15 0.37
C LYS A 270 -11.23 -0.95 -1.11
N LEU A 271 -10.84 -1.89 -1.93
CA LEU A 271 -10.99 -1.83 -3.38
C LEU A 271 -12.20 -2.64 -3.88
N PRO A 272 -12.78 -2.28 -5.03
CA PRO A 272 -13.85 -3.06 -5.66
C PRO A 272 -13.34 -4.42 -6.16
N GLU A 273 -14.22 -5.41 -6.15
CA GLU A 273 -14.06 -6.68 -6.84
C GLU A 273 -14.68 -6.66 -8.25
N GLY A 274 -14.29 -7.65 -9.06
CA GLY A 274 -14.95 -8.00 -10.31
C GLY A 274 -14.13 -7.61 -11.54
N ASP A 275 -14.00 -8.56 -12.46
CA ASP A 275 -13.30 -8.35 -13.73
C ASP A 275 -13.83 -7.09 -14.44
N GLY A 276 -12.88 -6.26 -14.91
CA GLY A 276 -13.15 -5.03 -15.63
C GLY A 276 -13.42 -3.81 -14.74
N THR A 277 -13.39 -3.94 -13.40
CA THR A 277 -13.24 -2.78 -12.51
C THR A 277 -11.80 -2.29 -12.51
N TRP A 278 -11.61 -0.97 -12.47
CA TRP A 278 -10.30 -0.31 -12.42
C TRP A 278 -10.35 0.87 -11.44
N PRO A 279 -10.24 0.60 -10.12
CA PRO A 279 -10.11 1.64 -9.11
C PRO A 279 -8.75 2.35 -9.20
N ALA A 280 -8.75 3.66 -8.94
CA ALA A 280 -7.53 4.44 -8.88
C ALA A 280 -7.58 5.49 -7.75
N ILE A 281 -6.45 5.62 -7.05
CA ILE A 281 -6.09 6.74 -6.18
C ILE A 281 -4.83 7.34 -6.79
N TRP A 282 -4.94 8.57 -7.29
CA TRP A 282 -3.91 9.14 -8.16
C TRP A 282 -3.92 10.66 -8.10
N MET A 283 -2.96 11.30 -8.77
CA MET A 283 -2.80 12.74 -8.76
C MET A 283 -2.46 13.27 -10.15
N LEU A 284 -2.92 14.48 -10.45
CA LEU A 284 -2.60 15.22 -11.69
C LEU A 284 -2.23 16.67 -11.39
N GLY A 285 -1.38 17.23 -12.26
CA GLY A 285 -1.00 18.64 -12.16
C GLY A 285 -2.17 19.55 -12.46
N ASN A 286 -2.34 20.61 -11.68
CA ASN A 286 -3.46 21.56 -11.86
C ASN A 286 -3.35 22.44 -13.12
N SER A 287 -2.42 22.12 -14.02
CA SER A 287 -2.21 22.71 -15.33
C SER A 287 -2.78 21.86 -16.48
N ILE A 288 -3.34 20.69 -16.17
CA ILE A 288 -3.84 19.66 -17.09
C ILE A 288 -4.82 20.15 -18.16
N GLY A 289 -5.71 21.08 -17.80
CA GLY A 289 -6.85 21.43 -18.64
C GLY A 289 -8.01 20.44 -18.56
N ASN A 290 -8.85 20.60 -17.55
CA ASN A 290 -10.09 19.82 -17.39
C ASN A 290 -11.24 20.75 -16.95
N SER A 291 -12.35 20.17 -16.48
CA SER A 291 -13.51 20.97 -16.05
C SER A 291 -13.25 21.84 -14.82
N GLN A 292 -12.17 21.58 -14.08
CA GLN A 292 -11.79 22.29 -12.85
C GLN A 292 -10.64 23.29 -13.08
N TYR A 293 -9.70 22.97 -13.99
CA TYR A 293 -8.44 23.69 -14.16
C TYR A 293 -8.16 24.10 -15.61
N PRO A 294 -7.47 25.24 -15.83
CA PRO A 294 -7.11 25.69 -17.18
C PRO A 294 -6.03 24.81 -17.83
N ALA A 295 -6.08 24.71 -19.16
CA ALA A 295 -5.13 23.93 -19.96
C ALA A 295 -3.85 24.74 -20.26
N THR A 296 -2.91 24.79 -19.32
CA THR A 296 -1.63 25.49 -19.50
C THR A 296 -0.46 24.53 -19.78
N ASN A 297 -0.54 23.29 -19.29
CA ASN A 297 0.45 22.26 -19.54
C ASN A 297 -0.27 20.89 -19.62
N PRO A 298 -0.66 20.41 -20.81
CA PRO A 298 -1.51 19.23 -20.92
C PRO A 298 -0.75 17.94 -20.57
N TRP A 299 -1.50 16.87 -20.33
CA TRP A 299 -0.95 15.53 -20.14
C TRP A 299 -0.05 15.11 -21.33
N PRO A 300 1.10 14.44 -21.10
CA PRO A 300 1.63 13.99 -19.80
C PRO A 300 2.54 15.01 -19.11
N TYR A 301 2.66 16.23 -19.63
CA TYR A 301 3.63 17.22 -19.15
C TYR A 301 3.20 17.92 -17.85
N CYS A 302 1.91 17.86 -17.47
CA CYS A 302 1.46 18.23 -16.12
C CYS A 302 1.93 17.27 -15.02
N GLY A 303 2.46 16.09 -15.40
CA GLY A 303 2.71 15.00 -14.48
C GLY A 303 1.43 14.27 -14.05
N GLU A 304 1.61 12.97 -13.79
CA GLU A 304 0.63 12.08 -13.18
C GLU A 304 1.36 11.15 -12.21
N ILE A 305 0.77 10.97 -11.02
CA ILE A 305 1.28 10.09 -9.97
C ILE A 305 0.16 9.16 -9.55
N ASP A 306 0.28 7.88 -9.89
CA ASP A 306 -0.70 6.86 -9.53
C ASP A 306 -0.28 6.21 -8.22
N ILE A 307 -0.90 6.63 -7.11
CA ILE A 307 -0.60 6.13 -5.76
C ILE A 307 -1.01 4.67 -5.65
N MET A 308 -2.18 4.33 -6.20
CA MET A 308 -2.72 3.00 -6.25
C MET A 308 -3.53 2.86 -7.53
N GLU A 309 -3.11 1.90 -8.37
CA GLU A 309 -3.96 1.28 -9.37
C GLU A 309 -4.05 -0.22 -9.14
N HIS A 310 -5.22 -0.77 -9.46
CA HIS A 310 -5.52 -2.19 -9.41
C HIS A 310 -6.50 -2.52 -10.55
N TRP A 311 -6.40 -3.75 -11.06
CA TRP A 311 -7.34 -4.28 -12.05
C TRP A 311 -8.07 -5.48 -11.48
N GLY A 312 -9.40 -5.50 -11.58
CA GLY A 312 -10.23 -6.55 -10.98
C GLY A 312 -9.94 -7.97 -11.48
N ASN A 313 -9.27 -8.12 -12.63
CA ASN A 313 -8.83 -9.42 -13.17
C ASN A 313 -7.46 -9.89 -12.65
N ASN A 314 -6.77 -9.06 -11.87
CA ASN A 314 -5.54 -9.37 -11.16
C ASN A 314 -5.62 -8.79 -9.73
N PRO A 315 -6.59 -9.28 -8.93
CA PRO A 315 -6.80 -8.77 -7.59
C PRO A 315 -5.55 -8.95 -6.73
N ASN A 316 -5.39 -8.09 -5.72
CA ASN A 316 -4.26 -8.05 -4.78
C ASN A 316 -2.92 -7.56 -5.34
N VAL A 317 -2.81 -7.30 -6.65
CA VAL A 317 -1.63 -6.64 -7.22
C VAL A 317 -1.86 -5.14 -7.29
N ILE A 318 -1.11 -4.40 -6.49
CA ILE A 318 -1.17 -2.95 -6.40
C ILE A 318 -0.02 -2.35 -7.19
N HIS A 319 -0.33 -1.36 -8.02
CA HIS A 319 0.63 -0.63 -8.84
C HIS A 319 0.81 0.80 -8.35
N GLY A 320 2.06 1.24 -8.31
CA GLY A 320 2.43 2.65 -8.19
C GLY A 320 3.15 3.08 -9.45
N SER A 321 2.68 4.13 -10.11
CA SER A 321 3.15 4.54 -11.44
C SER A 321 3.36 6.05 -11.53
N VAL A 322 4.23 6.45 -12.46
CA VAL A 322 4.49 7.85 -12.76
C VAL A 322 4.47 8.06 -14.28
N HIS A 323 3.71 9.07 -14.72
CA HIS A 323 3.70 9.47 -16.13
C HIS A 323 4.28 10.88 -16.29
N THR A 324 5.20 10.99 -17.25
CA THR A 324 5.92 12.24 -17.58
C THR A 324 6.03 12.42 -19.09
N GLY A 325 6.57 13.56 -19.54
CA GLY A 325 6.88 13.80 -20.96
C GLY A 325 7.76 12.71 -21.59
N SER A 326 8.68 12.15 -20.81
CA SER A 326 9.64 11.13 -21.25
C SER A 326 9.10 9.69 -21.23
N SER A 327 8.08 9.40 -20.43
CA SER A 327 7.46 8.07 -20.33
C SER A 327 6.01 8.18 -19.86
N SER A 328 5.06 7.76 -20.71
CA SER A 328 3.63 7.87 -20.45
C SER A 328 2.84 6.80 -21.23
N GLY A 329 1.56 6.60 -20.91
CA GLY A 329 0.79 5.45 -21.41
C GLY A 329 1.30 4.15 -20.78
N ALA A 330 1.94 3.27 -21.55
CA ALA A 330 2.65 2.11 -21.01
C ALA A 330 4.00 2.53 -20.39
N THR A 331 3.92 3.35 -19.33
CA THR A 331 5.10 3.91 -18.66
C THR A 331 6.01 2.80 -18.15
N VAL A 332 7.31 3.02 -18.21
CA VAL A 332 8.30 2.15 -17.56
C VAL A 332 8.55 2.55 -16.11
N ASN A 333 8.05 3.72 -15.70
CA ASN A 333 8.20 4.25 -14.36
C ASN A 333 7.09 3.69 -13.46
N THR A 334 7.14 2.39 -13.20
CA THR A 334 6.12 1.70 -12.42
C THR A 334 6.75 0.62 -11.55
N GLY A 335 6.15 0.38 -10.39
CA GLY A 335 6.44 -0.75 -9.51
C GLY A 335 5.14 -1.38 -9.03
N SER A 336 5.23 -2.58 -8.46
CA SER A 336 4.05 -3.27 -7.93
C SER A 336 4.35 -4.02 -6.65
N THR A 337 3.33 -4.16 -5.82
CA THR A 337 3.37 -5.04 -4.65
C THR A 337 2.12 -5.91 -4.53
N LEU A 338 2.20 -6.90 -3.64
CA LEU A 338 1.04 -7.71 -3.25
C LEU A 338 0.48 -7.15 -1.95
N ALA A 339 -0.84 -7.00 -1.91
CA ALA A 339 -1.61 -6.71 -0.70
C ALA A 339 -2.75 -7.72 -0.63
N SER A 340 -2.84 -8.50 0.43
CA SER A 340 -3.83 -9.59 0.51
C SER A 340 -5.21 -9.09 0.87
N ASP A 341 -6.24 -9.57 0.16
CA ASP A 341 -7.65 -9.34 0.48
C ASP A 341 -8.09 -7.87 0.42
N VAL A 342 -7.58 -7.15 -0.60
CA VAL A 342 -7.79 -5.70 -0.81
C VAL A 342 -9.26 -5.27 -0.88
N SER A 343 -10.15 -6.23 -1.13
CA SER A 343 -11.58 -6.00 -1.26
C SER A 343 -12.34 -6.09 0.06
N ASN A 344 -11.84 -6.90 1.00
CA ASN A 344 -12.49 -7.14 2.28
C ASN A 344 -11.76 -6.47 3.45
N GLU A 345 -10.46 -6.19 3.30
CA GLU A 345 -9.61 -5.55 4.30
C GLU A 345 -9.21 -4.13 3.88
N PHE A 346 -9.08 -3.25 4.87
CA PHE A 346 -8.58 -1.90 4.64
C PHE A 346 -7.06 -1.95 4.54
N HIS A 347 -6.52 -1.33 3.50
CA HIS A 347 -5.08 -1.11 3.35
C HIS A 347 -4.78 0.37 3.29
N LEU A 348 -3.62 0.74 3.83
CA LEU A 348 -3.11 2.11 3.77
C LEU A 348 -2.30 2.29 2.49
N TYR A 349 -2.86 3.01 1.53
CA TYR A 349 -2.16 3.40 0.30
C TYR A 349 -1.52 4.76 0.51
N SER A 350 -0.19 4.81 0.42
CA SER A 350 0.57 6.01 0.72
C SER A 350 1.51 6.38 -0.40
N MET A 351 1.70 7.68 -0.57
CA MET A 351 2.74 8.25 -1.43
C MET A 351 3.46 9.35 -0.68
N ASN A 352 4.79 9.35 -0.76
CA ASN A 352 5.66 10.41 -0.23
C ASN A 352 6.38 11.10 -1.39
N TRP A 353 6.06 12.37 -1.62
CA TRP A 353 6.61 13.18 -2.70
C TRP A 353 7.47 14.30 -2.12
N SER A 354 8.76 14.19 -2.35
CA SER A 354 9.75 15.21 -2.01
C SER A 354 10.26 15.90 -3.28
N PRO A 355 11.08 16.96 -3.14
CA PRO A 355 11.80 17.53 -4.28
C PRO A 355 12.77 16.55 -4.96
N ASN A 356 13.14 15.44 -4.31
CA ASN A 356 14.15 14.51 -4.80
C ASN A 356 13.57 13.20 -5.32
N GLU A 357 12.46 12.71 -4.76
CA GLU A 357 11.88 11.42 -5.13
C GLU A 357 10.38 11.34 -4.83
N ILE A 358 9.72 10.38 -5.49
CA ILE A 358 8.34 9.99 -5.22
C ILE A 358 8.35 8.52 -4.83
N SER A 359 7.86 8.22 -3.63
CA SER A 359 7.97 6.92 -2.98
C SER A 359 6.58 6.37 -2.66
N PHE A 360 6.31 5.12 -3.02
CA PHE A 360 4.99 4.47 -2.94
C PHE A 360 4.96 3.33 -1.94
N LEU A 361 3.98 3.35 -1.04
CA LEU A 361 3.87 2.40 0.06
C LEU A 361 2.47 1.80 0.15
N VAL A 362 2.41 0.55 0.59
CA VAL A 362 1.18 -0.09 1.05
C VAL A 362 1.40 -0.59 2.48
N ASP A 363 0.51 -0.26 3.40
CA ASP A 363 0.57 -0.63 4.81
C ASP A 363 1.88 -0.20 5.50
N SER A 364 2.39 0.97 5.10
CA SER A 364 3.69 1.53 5.50
C SER A 364 4.93 0.83 4.92
N GLU A 365 4.75 -0.19 4.07
CA GLU A 365 5.83 -0.86 3.37
C GLU A 365 6.08 -0.23 2.01
N LEU A 366 7.25 0.40 1.85
CA LEU A 366 7.67 0.97 0.59
C LEU A 366 8.01 -0.11 -0.43
N TYR A 367 7.45 -0.04 -1.64
CA TYR A 367 7.70 -1.02 -2.70
C TYR A 367 8.22 -0.41 -4.00
N TYR A 368 8.11 0.91 -4.18
CA TYR A 368 8.59 1.59 -5.38
C TYR A 368 9.04 3.02 -5.09
N THR A 369 10.12 3.46 -5.73
CA THR A 369 10.58 4.85 -5.68
C THR A 369 10.94 5.32 -7.10
N TYR A 370 10.36 6.44 -7.51
CA TYR A 370 10.71 7.17 -8.72
C TYR A 370 11.72 8.27 -8.39
N ASN A 371 12.96 8.08 -8.82
CA ASN A 371 14.06 9.04 -8.64
C ASN A 371 14.96 9.05 -9.88
N PRO A 372 14.58 9.76 -10.96
CA PRO A 372 15.39 9.78 -12.17
C PRO A 372 16.72 10.51 -11.93
N SER A 373 17.79 9.99 -12.51
CA SER A 373 19.14 10.56 -12.39
C SER A 373 19.27 11.96 -12.98
N VAL A 374 18.40 12.30 -13.94
CA VAL A 374 18.26 13.63 -14.52
C VAL A 374 16.84 14.12 -14.21
N LYS A 375 16.72 15.25 -13.50
CA LYS A 375 15.45 15.94 -13.25
C LYS A 375 15.36 17.16 -14.17
N ASN A 376 14.51 17.07 -15.19
CA ASN A 376 14.20 18.15 -16.13
C ASN A 376 12.69 18.11 -16.44
N PRO A 377 12.12 19.08 -17.20
CA PRO A 377 10.67 19.10 -17.44
C PRO A 377 10.07 17.84 -18.06
N ASP A 378 10.84 17.03 -18.79
CA ASP A 378 10.36 15.78 -19.39
C ASP A 378 10.42 14.59 -18.43
N THR A 379 11.31 14.60 -17.44
CA THR A 379 11.52 13.50 -16.48
C THR A 379 11.03 13.82 -15.07
N TRP A 380 10.76 15.09 -14.76
CA TRP A 380 10.35 15.54 -13.44
C TRP A 380 9.43 16.76 -13.54
N PRO A 381 8.18 16.60 -14.00
CA PRO A 381 7.16 17.67 -13.99
C PRO A 381 6.54 17.91 -12.59
N PHE A 382 7.22 17.50 -11.51
CA PHE A 382 6.67 17.42 -10.15
C PHE A 382 7.18 18.53 -9.23
N ASP A 383 7.33 19.73 -9.79
CA ASP A 383 7.62 20.95 -9.02
C ASP A 383 6.39 21.87 -8.92
N ASP A 384 5.33 21.59 -9.68
CA ASP A 384 4.06 22.32 -9.69
C ASP A 384 2.98 21.64 -8.83
N PRO A 385 1.96 22.37 -8.34
CA PRO A 385 0.91 21.79 -7.52
C PRO A 385 0.09 20.69 -8.23
N GLN A 386 -0.18 19.63 -7.50
CA GLN A 386 -0.97 18.47 -7.92
C GLN A 386 -2.25 18.38 -7.07
N PHE A 387 -3.32 17.80 -7.61
CA PHE A 387 -4.57 17.50 -6.88
C PHE A 387 -4.84 15.99 -6.93
N ILE A 388 -5.59 15.49 -5.94
CA ILE A 388 -5.91 14.06 -5.77
C ILE A 388 -7.15 13.72 -6.59
N LEU A 389 -7.16 12.53 -7.19
CA LEU A 389 -8.27 11.94 -7.91
C LEU A 389 -8.63 10.58 -7.29
N LEU A 390 -9.93 10.33 -7.14
CA LEU A 390 -10.51 9.08 -6.70
C LEU A 390 -11.58 8.63 -7.70
N ASN A 391 -11.45 7.45 -8.29
CA ASN A 391 -12.47 6.91 -9.19
C ASN A 391 -12.45 5.38 -9.30
N ILE A 392 -13.49 4.84 -9.94
CA ILE A 392 -13.51 3.48 -10.47
C ILE A 392 -13.87 3.57 -11.95
N ALA A 393 -12.90 3.32 -12.82
CA ALA A 393 -13.13 3.15 -14.25
C ALA A 393 -13.69 1.74 -14.54
N MET A 394 -14.37 1.60 -15.68
CA MET A 394 -14.94 0.34 -16.13
C MET A 394 -14.45 0.00 -17.54
N GLY A 395 -13.92 -1.21 -17.70
CA GLY A 395 -13.46 -1.75 -18.97
C GLY A 395 -12.25 -1.02 -19.56
N GLY A 396 -12.21 -0.91 -20.88
CA GLY A 396 -11.10 -0.26 -21.59
C GLY A 396 -9.79 -1.02 -21.41
N VAL A 397 -8.70 -0.30 -21.11
CA VAL A 397 -7.42 -0.90 -20.74
C VAL A 397 -7.54 -1.76 -19.47
N GLY A 398 -8.53 -1.48 -18.60
CA GLY A 398 -8.82 -2.28 -17.42
C GLY A 398 -9.43 -3.67 -17.70
N GLY A 399 -9.62 -4.03 -18.98
CA GLY A 399 -9.98 -5.38 -19.39
C GLY A 399 -11.47 -5.61 -19.67
N ASN A 400 -11.85 -6.86 -19.84
CA ASN A 400 -13.23 -7.24 -20.09
C ASN A 400 -14.02 -7.21 -18.78
N ILE A 401 -15.24 -6.65 -18.83
CA ILE A 401 -16.15 -6.64 -17.68
C ILE A 401 -16.86 -7.99 -17.59
N ASP A 402 -16.95 -8.56 -16.38
CA ASP A 402 -17.78 -9.75 -16.12
C ASP A 402 -19.21 -9.51 -16.63
N PRO A 403 -19.76 -10.35 -17.54
CA PRO A 403 -21.14 -10.24 -18.00
C PRO A 403 -22.19 -10.17 -16.86
N ASN A 404 -21.88 -10.76 -15.71
CA ASN A 404 -22.74 -10.79 -14.53
C ASN A 404 -22.49 -9.64 -13.55
N PHE A 405 -21.55 -8.73 -13.82
CA PHE A 405 -21.31 -7.56 -12.98
C PHE A 405 -22.61 -6.78 -12.76
N THR A 406 -22.90 -6.45 -11.49
CA THR A 406 -24.02 -5.59 -11.10
C THR A 406 -23.52 -4.27 -10.55
N GLU A 407 -22.76 -4.32 -9.46
CA GLU A 407 -22.12 -3.18 -8.83
C GLU A 407 -20.98 -3.64 -7.93
N SER A 408 -20.02 -2.75 -7.70
CA SER A 408 -18.87 -2.98 -6.80
C SER A 408 -18.33 -1.63 -6.34
N SER A 409 -17.75 -1.57 -5.13
CA SER A 409 -17.42 -0.30 -4.48
C SER A 409 -15.98 -0.22 -4.00
N MET A 410 -15.41 0.98 -4.10
CA MET A 410 -14.23 1.41 -3.38
C MET A 410 -14.70 2.14 -2.12
N VAL A 411 -14.25 1.70 -0.95
CA VAL A 411 -14.66 2.27 0.35
C VAL A 411 -13.45 2.91 1.01
N ILE A 412 -13.53 4.18 1.35
CA ILE A 412 -12.41 4.98 1.85
C ILE A 412 -12.77 5.51 3.23
N ASP A 413 -11.93 5.22 4.23
CA ASP A 413 -12.08 5.74 5.59
C ASP A 413 -11.62 7.19 5.69
N TYR A 414 -10.44 7.50 5.15
CA TYR A 414 -9.96 8.89 5.10
C TYR A 414 -9.01 9.14 3.93
N VAL A 415 -8.85 10.42 3.62
CA VAL A 415 -7.73 10.96 2.83
C VAL A 415 -7.03 12.01 3.66
N ARG A 416 -5.71 11.87 3.85
CA ARG A 416 -4.89 12.81 4.62
C ARG A 416 -3.67 13.24 3.84
N VAL A 417 -3.30 14.51 3.96
CA VAL A 417 -2.09 15.09 3.37
C VAL A 417 -1.24 15.72 4.44
N TYR A 418 0.05 15.36 4.46
CA TYR A 418 1.05 15.82 5.40
C TYR A 418 2.18 16.56 4.69
N GLN A 419 2.77 17.57 5.33
CA GLN A 419 3.95 18.28 4.86
C GLN A 419 5.00 18.45 5.97
N GLY A 420 6.10 19.14 5.65
CA GLY A 420 7.23 19.36 6.56
C GLY A 420 7.04 20.59 7.46
N PRO A 421 7.91 20.77 8.46
CA PRO A 421 7.85 21.91 9.37
C PRO A 421 7.90 23.24 8.61
N GLY A 422 6.90 24.11 8.82
CA GLY A 422 6.83 25.44 8.19
C GLY A 422 5.83 25.54 7.03
N ALA A 423 5.10 24.47 6.72
CA ALA A 423 3.91 24.55 5.88
C ALA A 423 2.85 25.46 6.53
N ASP A 424 1.99 26.09 5.74
CA ASP A 424 0.83 26.82 6.27
C ASP A 424 -0.10 25.81 6.97
N THR A 425 -0.06 25.81 8.30
CA THR A 425 -0.79 24.88 9.16
C THR A 425 -2.22 25.34 9.43
N THR A 426 -2.76 26.25 8.61
CA THR A 426 -4.20 26.50 8.62
C THR A 426 -4.85 25.24 8.05
N VAL A 427 -4.86 24.18 8.84
CA VAL A 427 -5.23 22.84 8.41
C VAL A 427 -6.65 22.96 7.92
N LYS A 428 -6.84 22.80 6.61
CA LYS A 428 -8.17 22.60 6.03
C LYS A 428 -8.55 21.15 6.32
N VAL A 429 -8.60 20.79 7.60
CA VAL A 429 -9.33 19.60 7.96
C VAL A 429 -10.76 19.99 7.74
N SER A 430 -11.46 19.20 6.96
CA SER A 430 -12.92 19.22 7.01
C SER A 430 -13.44 18.58 8.31
N VAL A 431 -12.74 18.81 9.44
CA VAL A 431 -13.36 18.77 10.76
C VAL A 431 -14.30 19.94 10.72
N TYR A 432 -15.55 19.58 10.71
CA TYR A 432 -16.72 20.39 10.79
C TYR A 432 -16.59 21.62 11.72
N ASP A 433 -16.01 22.71 11.23
CA ASP A 433 -16.05 24.05 11.84
C ASP A 433 -17.39 24.77 11.53
N GLN A 434 -18.42 23.97 11.22
CA GLN A 434 -19.80 24.36 10.94
C GLN A 434 -20.82 23.38 11.60
N LEU A 435 -20.40 22.47 12.51
CA LEU A 435 -21.30 21.47 13.14
C LEU A 435 -21.62 21.74 14.60
N GLU A 436 -21.45 22.97 15.06
CA GLU A 436 -22.05 23.34 16.34
C GLU A 436 -23.60 23.29 16.28
N GLU A 437 -24.23 23.05 15.10
CA GLU A 437 -25.70 23.05 14.97
C GLU A 437 -26.38 21.73 14.53
N GLU A 438 -25.71 20.64 14.11
CA GLU A 438 -26.44 19.45 13.58
C GLU A 438 -26.11 18.04 14.16
N THR A 439 -25.14 17.87 15.07
CA THR A 439 -24.97 16.56 15.74
C THR A 439 -25.97 16.39 16.87
N GLN A 440 -27.11 15.74 16.58
CA GLN A 440 -28.18 15.50 17.55
C GLN A 440 -27.78 14.50 18.67
N PHE A 441 -26.60 13.87 18.60
CA PHE A 441 -25.96 13.27 19.78
C PHE A 441 -24.43 13.17 19.64
N ARG A 442 -23.73 13.05 20.78
CA ARG A 442 -22.26 13.03 20.90
C ARG A 442 -21.78 11.92 21.83
N ILE A 443 -20.63 11.33 21.52
CA ILE A 443 -19.94 10.33 22.36
C ILE A 443 -18.76 10.98 23.08
N SER A 444 -18.65 10.83 24.41
CA SER A 444 -17.52 11.34 25.17
C SER A 444 -17.18 10.49 26.41
N PRO A 445 -15.90 10.16 26.68
CA PRO A 445 -14.75 10.35 25.80
C PRO A 445 -14.80 9.42 24.58
N ASN A 446 -14.12 9.80 23.51
CA ASN A 446 -13.98 9.00 22.30
C ASN A 446 -12.63 9.35 21.64
N PRO A 447 -11.62 8.45 21.63
CA PRO A 447 -11.67 7.05 22.07
C PRO A 447 -11.91 6.86 23.58
N ASN A 448 -12.34 5.66 23.99
CA ASN A 448 -12.58 5.24 25.38
C ASN A 448 -12.20 3.76 25.62
N GLN A 449 -12.19 3.31 26.88
CA GLN A 449 -11.91 1.91 27.26
C GLN A 449 -13.20 1.09 27.47
N GLY A 450 -14.25 1.36 26.69
CA GLY A 450 -15.57 0.73 26.83
C GLY A 450 -16.56 1.54 27.67
N ASP A 451 -16.10 2.54 28.43
CA ASP A 451 -16.94 3.46 29.20
C ASP A 451 -17.09 4.82 28.50
N PHE A 452 -18.32 5.21 28.15
CA PHE A 452 -18.59 6.48 27.47
C PHE A 452 -19.96 7.06 27.83
N GLU A 453 -20.12 8.34 27.52
CA GLU A 453 -21.36 9.10 27.69
C GLU A 453 -21.93 9.47 26.32
N LEU A 454 -23.23 9.25 26.14
CA LEU A 454 -24.02 9.79 25.04
C LEU A 454 -24.76 11.03 25.51
N ALA A 455 -24.47 12.18 24.92
CA ALA A 455 -25.26 13.40 25.09
C ALA A 455 -26.14 13.59 23.86
N PHE A 456 -27.44 13.80 24.04
CA PHE A 456 -28.39 14.02 22.93
C PHE A 456 -28.88 15.47 22.95
N GLU A 457 -29.03 16.07 21.77
CA GLU A 457 -29.55 17.43 21.57
C GLU A 457 -30.76 17.38 20.64
N ASP A 458 -31.87 17.99 21.07
CA ASP A 458 -33.05 18.26 20.23
C ASP A 458 -33.70 17.05 19.50
N ILE A 459 -33.72 15.87 20.13
CA ILE A 459 -34.47 14.70 19.62
C ILE A 459 -35.73 14.47 20.46
N GLU A 460 -36.93 14.62 19.89
CA GLU A 460 -38.21 14.29 20.56
C GLU A 460 -38.50 12.77 20.54
N GLY A 461 -39.36 12.26 21.45
CA GLY A 461 -39.80 10.85 21.50
C GLY A 461 -38.80 9.86 22.12
N SER A 462 -39.03 8.55 21.99
CA SER A 462 -38.08 7.49 22.35
C SER A 462 -37.04 7.24 21.26
N LEU A 463 -35.88 6.68 21.62
CA LEU A 463 -34.83 6.27 20.68
C LEU A 463 -34.50 4.79 20.85
N GLN A 464 -34.39 4.07 19.73
CA GLN A 464 -33.79 2.75 19.67
C GLN A 464 -32.30 2.89 19.35
N LEU A 465 -31.43 2.69 20.33
CA LEU A 465 -30.01 2.55 20.07
C LEU A 465 -29.69 1.15 19.56
N SER A 466 -28.80 1.07 18.57
CA SER A 466 -28.14 -0.13 18.09
C SER A 466 -26.63 0.10 18.10
N ILE A 467 -25.86 -0.85 18.65
CA ILE A 467 -24.40 -0.87 18.52
C ILE A 467 -24.08 -1.78 17.34
N LEU A 468 -23.25 -1.31 16.41
CA LEU A 468 -22.88 -2.04 15.21
C LEU A 468 -21.36 -2.21 15.14
N ASN A 469 -20.90 -3.33 14.61
CA ASN A 469 -19.51 -3.47 14.19
C ASN A 469 -19.26 -2.78 12.84
N VAL A 470 -18.01 -2.74 12.39
CA VAL A 470 -17.61 -2.15 11.09
C VAL A 470 -18.26 -2.79 9.87
N LYS A 471 -18.79 -4.02 9.99
CA LYS A 471 -19.53 -4.72 8.93
C LYS A 471 -21.04 -4.41 8.96
N GLY A 472 -21.49 -3.49 9.82
CA GLY A 472 -22.90 -3.14 9.98
C GLY A 472 -23.73 -4.19 10.74
N GLN A 473 -23.09 -5.18 11.38
CA GLN A 473 -23.81 -6.17 12.17
C GLN A 473 -24.16 -5.60 13.53
N VAL A 474 -25.44 -5.73 13.93
CA VAL A 474 -25.92 -5.26 15.24
C VAL A 474 -25.41 -6.17 16.35
N LEU A 475 -24.59 -5.63 17.24
CA LEU A 475 -24.03 -6.28 18.42
C LEU A 475 -24.95 -6.18 19.64
N GLY A 476 -25.76 -5.12 19.71
CA GLY A 476 -26.69 -4.90 20.83
C GLY A 476 -27.70 -3.81 20.53
N ARG A 477 -28.81 -3.81 21.28
CA ARG A 477 -29.85 -2.78 21.20
C ARG A 477 -30.31 -2.31 22.58
N ARG A 478 -30.67 -1.04 22.69
CA ARG A 478 -31.24 -0.46 23.90
C ARG A 478 -32.25 0.64 23.56
N GLU A 479 -33.41 0.61 24.19
CA GLU A 479 -34.36 1.72 24.09
C GLU A 479 -34.03 2.80 25.13
N ILE A 480 -34.15 4.07 24.74
CA ILE A 480 -33.91 5.22 25.60
C ILE A 480 -35.10 6.17 25.55
N THR A 481 -35.65 6.44 26.72
CA THR A 481 -36.80 7.33 26.93
C THR A 481 -36.44 8.61 27.68
N GLN A 482 -35.24 8.70 28.26
CA GLN A 482 -34.69 9.91 28.89
C GLN A 482 -33.37 10.27 28.20
N LYS A 483 -33.33 11.43 27.54
CA LYS A 483 -32.26 11.82 26.62
C LYS A 483 -31.24 12.80 27.22
N ASP A 484 -31.23 12.98 28.53
CA ASP A 484 -30.08 13.56 29.23
C ASP A 484 -28.83 12.68 29.02
N LYS A 485 -27.64 13.22 29.32
CA LYS A 485 -26.36 12.48 29.29
C LYS A 485 -26.49 11.07 29.87
N GLN A 486 -26.42 10.06 29.01
CA GLN A 486 -26.51 8.65 29.36
C GLN A 486 -25.12 8.03 29.38
N ARG A 487 -24.76 7.36 30.48
CA ARG A 487 -23.51 6.60 30.55
C ARG A 487 -23.72 5.15 30.13
N PHE A 488 -22.73 4.63 29.43
CA PHE A 488 -22.63 3.27 28.93
C PHE A 488 -21.30 2.67 29.35
N SER A 489 -21.34 1.37 29.55
CA SER A 489 -20.18 0.51 29.76
C SER A 489 -20.37 -0.69 28.86
N LEU A 490 -19.46 -0.90 27.92
CA LEU A 490 -19.48 -1.99 26.95
C LEU A 490 -18.24 -2.84 27.14
N ASP A 491 -18.45 -4.14 27.34
CA ASP A 491 -17.40 -5.15 27.33
C ASP A 491 -17.21 -5.63 25.88
N LEU A 492 -16.50 -4.80 25.10
CA LEU A 492 -16.20 -5.06 23.69
C LEU A 492 -14.67 -4.99 23.50
N PRO A 493 -14.09 -5.82 22.62
CA PRO A 493 -12.68 -5.72 22.28
C PRO A 493 -12.32 -4.32 21.77
N ALA A 494 -11.05 -3.93 21.91
CA ALA A 494 -10.52 -2.74 21.27
C ALA A 494 -10.83 -2.77 19.75
N GLY A 495 -11.27 -1.64 19.21
CA GLY A 495 -11.72 -1.54 17.83
C GLY A 495 -12.71 -0.41 17.58
N VAL A 496 -13.12 -0.29 16.32
CA VAL A 496 -14.11 0.71 15.88
C VAL A 496 -15.50 0.08 15.82
N TYR A 497 -16.45 0.78 16.38
CA TYR A 497 -17.87 0.44 16.42
C TYR A 497 -18.68 1.66 16.01
N PHE A 498 -19.98 1.47 15.85
CA PHE A 498 -20.92 2.55 15.61
C PHE A 498 -22.09 2.45 16.56
N ILE A 499 -22.58 3.61 16.99
CA ILE A 499 -23.86 3.72 17.70
C ILE A 499 -24.83 4.36 16.73
N GLU A 500 -25.90 3.65 16.40
CA GLU A 500 -27.03 4.17 15.64
C GLU A 500 -28.19 4.41 16.58
N ALA A 501 -28.79 5.60 16.56
CA ALA A 501 -30.00 5.94 17.28
C ALA A 501 -31.13 6.13 16.26
N THR A 502 -32.20 5.33 16.35
CA THR A 502 -33.38 5.46 15.49
C THR A 502 -34.56 6.03 16.27
N ASP A 503 -35.24 7.05 15.75
CA ASP A 503 -36.44 7.62 16.37
C ASP A 503 -37.72 6.86 16.00
N GLU A 504 -38.85 7.27 16.60
CA GLU A 504 -40.16 6.64 16.41
C GLU A 504 -40.70 6.73 14.98
N ILE A 505 -40.20 7.68 14.18
CA ILE A 505 -40.59 7.86 12.78
C ILE A 505 -39.61 7.18 11.80
N GLY A 506 -38.58 6.49 12.32
CA GLY A 506 -37.61 5.71 11.55
C GLY A 506 -36.40 6.49 11.06
N LYS A 507 -36.19 7.74 11.52
CA LYS A 507 -34.98 8.51 11.21
C LYS A 507 -33.83 8.00 12.08
N ALA A 508 -32.70 7.73 11.45
CA ALA A 508 -31.50 7.22 12.12
C ALA A 508 -30.41 8.30 12.21
N TYR A 509 -29.72 8.32 13.35
CA TYR A 509 -28.55 9.14 13.65
C TYR A 509 -27.41 8.19 13.98
N LYS A 510 -26.18 8.47 13.57
CA LYS A 510 -25.07 7.52 13.79
C LYS A 510 -23.78 8.23 14.14
N GLU A 511 -23.08 7.68 15.12
CA GLU A 511 -21.78 8.18 15.60
C GLU A 511 -20.76 7.05 15.71
N ARG A 512 -19.49 7.39 15.44
CA ARG A 512 -18.35 6.46 15.53
C ARG A 512 -17.93 6.30 16.98
N LEU A 513 -17.86 5.06 17.48
CA LEU A 513 -17.35 4.71 18.81
C LEU A 513 -16.01 4.00 18.66
N VAL A 514 -14.95 4.53 19.29
CA VAL A 514 -13.62 3.91 19.29
C VAL A 514 -13.31 3.37 20.69
N ILE A 515 -13.10 2.06 20.80
CA ILE A 515 -12.65 1.40 22.02
C ILE A 515 -11.15 1.16 21.91
N SER A 516 -10.36 1.75 22.80
CA SER A 516 -8.90 1.56 22.91
C SER A 516 -8.56 0.48 23.93
N GLU A 517 -7.33 -0.05 23.84
CA GLU A 517 -6.76 -0.98 24.84
C GLU A 517 -6.68 -0.40 26.26
#